data_AF-A0A954JL52-F1
#
_entry.id   AF-A0A954JL52-F1
#
_cell.length_a   1.000
_cell.length_b   1.000
_cell.length_c   1.000
_cell.angle_alpha   90.00
_cell.angle_beta   90.00
_cell.angle_gamma   90.00
#
_symmetry.space_group_name_H-M   'P 1'
#
loop_
_entity.id
_entity.type
_entity.pdbx_description
1 polymer ?
#
loop_
_entity_poly.entity_id
_entity_poly.type
_entity_poly.pdbx_seq_one_letter_code
_entity_poly.pdbx_strand_id
1 'polypeptide(L)'
;MVESRRTVLTNRLPMKLLCVFLAARAILDSDLDWIAWTGCVLMATGVGMNLTVIVANRGLMPAALPYHQLSEDNEENYTPFGPDTRLGFLGDWIDLGRYLISPGDIVLVIGAVLMIANMAM
;
A
#
# COMPACT_ATOMS: atom_id res chain seq x y z
N MET A 1 -26.94 1.20 -14.37
CA MET A 1 -25.56 0.64 -14.33
C MET A 1 -24.51 1.65 -13.81
N VAL A 2 -24.92 2.70 -13.07
CA VAL A 2 -24.03 3.77 -12.56
C VAL A 2 -23.77 3.64 -11.04
N GLU A 3 -24.67 2.99 -10.30
CA GLU A 3 -24.56 2.79 -8.84
C GLU A 3 -23.33 1.99 -8.42
N SER A 4 -22.98 0.93 -9.17
CA SER A 4 -21.94 -0.04 -8.77
C SER A 4 -20.53 0.58 -8.70
N ARG A 5 -20.22 1.56 -9.56
CA ARG A 5 -18.89 2.20 -9.57
C ARG A 5 -18.67 3.14 -8.38
N ARG A 6 -19.73 3.74 -7.81
CA ARG A 6 -19.59 4.64 -6.65
C ARG A 6 -19.22 3.90 -5.37
N THR A 7 -19.78 2.71 -5.16
CA THR A 7 -19.58 1.91 -3.94
C THR A 7 -18.19 1.26 -3.88
N VAL A 8 -17.56 1.01 -5.03
CA VAL A 8 -16.20 0.44 -5.10
C VAL A 8 -15.14 1.51 -4.83
N LEU A 9 -15.33 2.74 -5.36
CA LEU A 9 -14.44 3.88 -5.12
C LEU A 9 -14.39 4.31 -3.64
N THR A 10 -15.52 4.22 -2.93
CA THR A 10 -15.58 4.57 -1.49
C THR A 10 -14.80 3.60 -0.59
N ASN A 11 -14.55 2.36 -1.01
CA ASN A 11 -13.94 1.33 -0.16
C ASN A 11 -12.43 1.16 -0.35
N ARG A 12 -11.83 1.63 -1.46
CA ARG A 12 -10.39 1.46 -1.71
C ARG A 12 -9.53 2.66 -1.27
N LEU A 13 -10.15 3.80 -0.98
CA LEU A 13 -9.46 5.03 -0.55
C LEU A 13 -9.17 5.22 0.96
N PRO A 14 -9.82 4.55 1.94
CA PRO A 14 -9.74 5.00 3.32
C PRO A 14 -8.35 4.83 3.94
N MET A 15 -7.63 3.75 3.59
CA MET A 15 -6.37 3.40 4.24
C MET A 15 -5.19 4.24 3.74
N LYS A 16 -5.10 4.48 2.43
CA LYS A 16 -4.05 5.32 1.84
C LYS A 16 -4.22 6.79 2.26
N LEU A 17 -5.46 7.29 2.29
CA LEU A 17 -5.77 8.63 2.81
C LEU A 17 -5.46 8.76 4.29
N LEU A 18 -5.74 7.71 5.09
CA LEU A 18 -5.39 7.68 6.51
C LEU A 18 -3.87 7.80 6.70
N CYS A 19 -3.07 7.05 5.93
CA CYS A 19 -1.60 7.11 6.04
C CYS A 19 -1.06 8.51 5.67
N VAL A 20 -1.59 9.12 4.61
CA VAL A 20 -1.24 10.50 4.22
C VAL A 20 -1.62 11.50 5.32
N PHE A 21 -2.81 11.35 5.90
CA PHE A 21 -3.26 12.20 7.00
C PHE A 21 -2.37 12.05 8.25
N LEU A 22 -2.04 10.82 8.65
CA LEU A 22 -1.15 10.54 9.78
C LEU A 22 0.25 11.13 9.54
N ALA A 23 0.81 10.96 8.33
CA ALA A 23 2.10 11.53 7.96
C ALA A 23 2.09 13.07 7.93
N ALA A 24 1.03 13.67 7.37
CA ALA A 24 0.88 15.12 7.34
C ALA A 24 0.75 15.72 8.75
N ARG A 25 -0.01 15.07 9.63
CA ARG A 25 -0.14 15.47 11.02
C ARG A 25 1.21 15.40 11.75
N ALA A 26 1.94 14.31 11.57
CA ALA A 26 3.30 14.20 12.12
C ALA A 26 4.19 15.36 11.64
N ILE A 27 4.27 15.62 10.34
CA ILE A 27 5.12 16.69 9.80
C ILE A 27 4.76 18.08 10.37
N LEU A 28 3.49 18.30 10.72
CA LEU A 28 3.00 19.55 11.28
C LEU A 28 3.22 19.67 12.79
N ASP A 29 3.46 18.57 13.51
CA ASP A 29 3.80 18.57 14.93
C ASP A 29 5.31 18.75 15.10
N SER A 30 5.72 19.85 15.73
CA SER A 30 7.14 20.17 15.97
C SER A 30 7.79 19.30 17.06
N ASP A 31 6.99 18.59 17.85
CA ASP A 31 7.42 17.70 18.93
C ASP A 31 7.14 16.24 18.56
N LEU A 32 7.74 15.79 17.45
CA LEU A 32 7.65 14.37 17.10
C LEU A 32 8.42 13.53 18.11
N ASP A 33 7.69 12.74 18.88
CA ASP A 33 8.31 11.72 19.71
C ASP A 33 8.97 10.64 18.83
N TRP A 34 9.87 9.85 19.42
CA TRP A 34 10.63 8.86 18.68
C TRP A 34 9.74 7.75 18.08
N ILE A 35 8.56 7.50 18.66
CA ILE A 35 7.58 6.51 18.18
C ILE A 35 6.93 7.01 16.88
N ALA A 36 6.47 8.27 16.88
CA ALA A 36 5.89 8.93 15.72
C ALA A 36 6.92 9.07 14.59
N TRP A 37 8.18 9.39 14.91
CA TRP A 37 9.25 9.44 13.91
C TRP A 37 9.49 8.07 13.28
N THR A 38 9.58 7.02 14.11
CA THR A 38 9.72 5.63 13.65
C THR A 38 8.53 5.22 12.78
N GLY A 39 7.31 5.57 13.19
CA GLY A 39 6.09 5.32 12.43
C GLY A 39 6.13 5.98 11.04
N CYS A 40 6.54 7.25 10.97
CA CYS A 40 6.70 7.98 9.71
C CYS A 40 7.75 7.35 8.79
N VAL A 41 8.92 6.99 9.33
CA VAL A 41 9.99 6.33 8.57
C VAL A 41 9.53 4.99 8.02
N LEU A 42 8.81 4.20 8.81
CA LEU A 42 8.25 2.91 8.35
C LEU A 42 7.22 3.11 7.26
N MET A 43 6.26 4.03 7.43
CA MET A 43 5.28 4.35 6.38
C MET A 43 5.97 4.78 5.08
N ALA A 44 6.94 5.69 5.15
CA ALA A 44 7.69 6.16 3.99
C ALA A 44 8.47 5.02 3.31
N THR A 45 9.08 4.13 4.12
CA THR A 45 9.81 2.96 3.61
C THR A 45 8.86 2.00 2.91
N GLY A 46 7.70 1.68 3.50
CA GLY A 46 6.70 0.80 2.88
C GLY A 46 6.17 1.35 1.55
N VAL A 47 5.84 2.65 1.50
CA VAL A 47 5.48 3.33 0.24
C VAL A 47 6.62 3.26 -0.77
N GLY A 48 7.85 3.54 -0.34
CA GLY A 48 9.04 3.53 -1.19
C GLY A 48 9.32 2.15 -1.78
N MET A 49 9.13 1.07 -1.00
CA MET A 49 9.26 -0.31 -1.48
C MET A 49 8.27 -0.59 -2.61
N ASN A 50 6.98 -0.32 -2.40
CA ASN A 50 5.94 -0.52 -3.41
C ASN A 50 6.24 0.30 -4.67
N LEU A 51 6.60 1.58 -4.52
CA LEU A 51 6.91 2.44 -5.65
C LEU A 51 8.12 1.95 -6.44
N THR A 52 9.16 1.47 -5.76
CA THR A 52 10.37 0.94 -6.40
C THR A 52 10.03 -0.25 -7.30
N VAL A 53 9.18 -1.15 -6.81
CA VAL A 53 8.72 -2.31 -7.59
C VAL A 53 7.88 -1.88 -8.79
N ILE A 54 6.92 -0.98 -8.58
CA ILE A 54 6.07 -0.44 -9.65
C ILE A 54 6.93 0.17 -10.76
N VAL A 55 7.90 1.01 -10.40
CA VAL A 55 8.82 1.64 -11.37
C VAL A 55 9.67 0.59 -12.09
N ALA A 56 10.18 -0.42 -11.36
CA ALA A 56 10.95 -1.50 -11.95
C ALA A 56 10.13 -2.36 -12.93
N ASN A 57 8.80 -2.39 -12.80
CA ASN A 57 7.88 -3.18 -13.61
C ASN A 57 6.94 -2.31 -14.49
N ARG A 58 7.47 -1.20 -15.02
CA ARG A 58 6.80 -0.35 -16.03
C ARG A 58 5.48 0.29 -15.55
N GLY A 59 5.36 0.57 -14.26
CA GLY A 59 4.19 1.23 -13.69
C GLY A 59 3.11 0.30 -13.18
N LEU A 60 3.32 -1.02 -13.23
CA LEU A 60 2.37 -2.01 -12.73
C LEU A 60 2.94 -2.74 -11.51
N MET A 61 2.10 -2.99 -10.51
CA MET A 61 2.49 -3.79 -9.35
C MET A 61 2.44 -5.28 -9.72
N PRO A 62 3.56 -6.02 -9.62
CA PRO A 62 3.55 -7.46 -9.83
C PRO A 62 2.72 -8.13 -8.72
N ALA A 63 1.85 -9.06 -9.10
CA ALA A 63 1.09 -9.88 -8.18
C ALA A 63 1.36 -11.37 -8.43
N ALA A 64 1.54 -12.14 -7.36
CA ALA A 64 1.70 -13.60 -7.39
C ALA A 64 0.36 -14.32 -7.65
N LEU A 65 -0.49 -13.74 -8.49
CA LEU A 65 -1.75 -14.31 -8.95
C LEU A 65 -1.66 -14.64 -10.44
N PRO A 66 -2.27 -15.75 -10.90
CA PRO A 66 -2.45 -15.99 -12.32
C PRO A 66 -3.43 -14.98 -12.93
N TYR A 67 -3.22 -14.62 -14.21
CA TYR A 67 -3.95 -13.55 -14.92
C TYR A 67 -5.48 -13.65 -14.77
N HIS A 68 -6.04 -14.87 -14.84
CA HIS A 68 -7.48 -15.11 -14.74
C HIS A 68 -8.10 -14.80 -13.35
N GLN A 69 -7.27 -14.52 -12.34
CA GLN A 69 -7.69 -14.14 -10.99
C GLN A 69 -7.56 -12.63 -10.74
N LEU A 70 -6.92 -11.89 -11.66
CA LEU A 70 -7.00 -10.44 -11.65
C LEU A 70 -8.39 -10.04 -12.12
N SER A 71 -9.14 -9.31 -11.29
CA SER A 71 -10.37 -8.68 -11.75
C SER A 71 -10.06 -7.66 -12.85
N GLU A 72 -11.00 -7.40 -13.77
CA GLU A 72 -10.84 -6.37 -14.81
C GLU A 72 -10.38 -5.00 -14.23
N ASP A 73 -10.91 -4.60 -13.07
CA ASP A 73 -10.52 -3.36 -12.35
C ASP A 73 -9.05 -3.35 -11.86
N ASN A 74 -8.44 -4.52 -11.74
CA ASN A 74 -7.07 -4.70 -11.26
C ASN A 74 -6.08 -4.84 -12.42
N GLU A 75 -6.50 -5.17 -13.64
CA GLU A 75 -5.60 -5.34 -14.79
C GLU A 75 -4.86 -4.04 -15.15
N GLU A 76 -5.44 -2.87 -14.85
CA GLU A 76 -4.79 -1.57 -15.09
C GLU A 76 -3.67 -1.25 -14.09
N ASN A 77 -3.64 -1.91 -12.94
CA ASN A 77 -2.71 -1.60 -11.85
C ASN A 77 -1.77 -2.76 -11.50
N TYR A 78 -2.10 -3.97 -11.95
CA TYR A 78 -1.38 -5.18 -11.61
C TYR A 78 -0.94 -5.95 -12.85
N THR A 79 0.20 -6.61 -12.74
CA THR A 79 0.66 -7.61 -13.70
C THR A 79 0.90 -8.92 -12.97
N PRO A 80 0.53 -10.09 -13.54
CA PRO A 80 0.96 -11.37 -12.97
C PRO A 80 2.48 -11.47 -12.91
N PHE A 81 2.98 -12.24 -11.95
CA PHE A 81 4.38 -12.65 -11.94
C PHE A 81 4.72 -13.44 -13.21
N GLY A 82 5.87 -13.12 -13.79
CA GLY A 82 6.38 -13.76 -14.99
C GLY A 82 7.91 -13.71 -15.07
N PRO A 83 8.51 -14.22 -16.16
CA PRO A 83 9.96 -14.28 -16.33
C PRO A 83 10.64 -12.90 -16.29
N ASP A 84 9.92 -11.86 -16.69
CA ASP A 84 10.44 -10.49 -16.74
C ASP A 84 10.18 -9.69 -15.45
N THR A 85 9.54 -10.29 -14.45
CA THR A 85 9.22 -9.60 -13.19
C THR A 85 10.50 -9.22 -12.44
N ARG A 86 10.69 -7.92 -12.23
CA ARG A 86 11.81 -7.37 -11.47
C ARG A 86 11.40 -7.15 -10.03
N LEU A 87 12.29 -7.46 -9.08
CA LEU A 87 12.02 -7.27 -7.64
C LEU A 87 10.74 -7.99 -7.18
N GLY A 88 10.42 -9.16 -7.75
CA GLY A 88 9.19 -9.89 -7.44
C GLY A 88 9.00 -10.16 -5.94
N PHE A 89 10.10 -10.33 -5.17
CA PHE A 89 10.10 -10.47 -3.71
C PHE A 89 9.45 -9.31 -2.94
N LEU A 90 9.25 -8.16 -3.58
CA LEU A 90 8.53 -7.00 -3.04
C LEU A 90 7.15 -6.77 -3.68
N GLY A 91 6.75 -7.60 -4.65
CA GLY A 91 5.41 -7.59 -5.24
C GLY A 91 4.34 -8.07 -4.25
N ASP A 92 3.13 -8.29 -4.74
CA ASP A 92 2.03 -8.75 -3.90
C ASP A 92 2.02 -10.27 -3.82
N TRP A 93 2.15 -10.80 -2.60
CA TRP A 93 2.27 -12.25 -2.36
C TRP A 93 1.03 -12.85 -1.73
N ILE A 94 0.34 -12.06 -0.90
CA ILE A 94 -0.73 -12.56 -0.04
C ILE A 94 -2.06 -12.08 -0.63
N ASP A 95 -2.84 -13.04 -1.11
CA ASP A 95 -4.20 -12.82 -1.54
C ASP A 95 -5.17 -13.02 -0.36
N LEU A 96 -5.86 -11.93 0.02
CA LEU A 96 -6.95 -11.93 0.99
C LEU A 96 -8.31 -11.75 0.29
N GLY A 97 -8.45 -12.31 -0.91
CA GLY A 97 -9.63 -12.30 -1.77
C GLY A 97 -9.84 -10.98 -2.49
N ARG A 98 -10.07 -9.90 -1.75
CA ARG A 98 -10.26 -8.55 -2.33
C ARG A 98 -9.01 -7.67 -2.25
N TYR A 99 -8.03 -8.08 -1.48
CA TYR A 99 -6.82 -7.31 -1.23
C TYR A 99 -5.62 -8.18 -1.54
N LEU A 100 -4.70 -7.59 -2.28
CA LEU A 100 -3.38 -8.13 -2.49
C LEU A 100 -2.43 -7.35 -1.58
N ILE A 101 -1.59 -8.08 -0.85
CA ILE A 101 -0.69 -7.49 0.14
C ILE A 101 0.75 -7.77 -0.26
N SER A 102 1.53 -6.69 -0.32
CA SER A 102 2.97 -6.71 -0.50
C SER A 102 3.72 -6.65 0.84
N PRO A 103 5.03 -6.95 0.87
CA PRO A 103 5.88 -6.63 2.02
C PRO A 103 5.91 -5.14 2.35
N GLY A 104 5.81 -4.26 1.35
CA GLY A 104 5.72 -2.82 1.56
C GLY A 104 4.44 -2.40 2.28
N ASP A 105 3.30 -3.06 1.98
CA ASP A 105 2.03 -2.82 2.69
C ASP A 105 2.13 -3.24 4.17
N ILE A 106 2.82 -4.34 4.47
CA ILE A 106 3.05 -4.78 5.85
C ILE A 106 3.85 -3.72 6.62
N VAL A 107 4.96 -3.25 6.05
CA VAL A 107 5.81 -2.20 6.66
C VAL A 107 5.01 -0.91 6.86
N LEU A 108 4.20 -0.53 5.88
CA LEU A 108 3.33 0.63 5.93
C LEU A 108 2.27 0.52 7.04
N VAL A 109 1.62 -0.64 7.17
CA VAL A 109 0.62 -0.90 8.22
C VAL A 109 1.27 -0.85 9.60
N ILE A 110 2.46 -1.42 9.79
CA ILE A 110 3.19 -1.35 11.07
C ILE A 110 3.46 0.12 11.44
N GLY A 111 3.94 0.92 10.49
CA GLY A 111 4.16 2.36 10.71
C GLY A 111 2.87 3.11 11.08
N ALA A 112 1.76 2.80 10.41
CA ALA A 112 0.45 3.39 10.71
C ALA A 112 -0.05 2.98 12.11
N VAL A 113 0.13 1.73 12.52
CA VAL A 113 -0.24 1.24 13.87
C VAL A 113 0.55 1.98 14.95
N LEU A 114 1.86 2.18 14.76
CA LEU A 114 2.67 2.96 15.71
C LEU A 114 2.18 4.40 15.83
N MET A 115 1.81 5.03 14.71
CA MET A 115 1.24 6.38 14.71
C MET A 115 -0.10 6.45 15.47
N ILE A 116 -0.99 5.47 15.27
CA ILE A 116 -2.27 5.40 15.97
C ILE A 116 -2.03 5.17 17.47
N ALA A 117 -1.12 4.26 17.82
CA ALA A 117 -0.77 3.99 19.22
C ALA A 117 -0.21 5.25 19.90
N ASN A 118 0.64 6.00 19.21
CA ASN A 118 1.16 7.28 19.71
C ASN A 118 0.05 8.31 19.98
N MET A 119 -0.98 8.36 19.13
CA MET A 119 -2.11 9.28 19.31
C MET A 119 -3.07 8.86 20.44
N ALA A 120 -2.99 7.62 20.90
CA ALA A 120 -3.84 7.08 21.96
C ALA A 120 -3.20 7.21 23.36
N MET A 121 -1.94 7.65 23.44
CA MET A 121 -1.20 7.93 24.67
C MET A 121 -1.26 9.41 25.02
#